data_AF-A0A3D5USY2-F1
#
_entry.id   AF-A0A3D5USY2-F1
#
_cell.length_a   1.000
_cell.length_b   1.000
_cell.length_c   1.000
_cell.angle_alpha   90.00
_cell.angle_beta   90.00
_cell.angle_gamma   90.00
#
_symmetry.space_group_name_H-M   'P 1'
#
loop_
_entity.id
_entity.type
_entity.pdbx_description
1 polymer ?
#
loop_
_entity_poly.entity_id
_entity_poly.type
_entity_poly.pdbx_seq_one_letter_code
_entity_poly.pdbx_strand_id
1 'polypeptide(L)'
;WFGFNGGSTLALNASVPNILVHTMLAAAAGGIAATSLSWMRKGLPDVQCALNGILAGLVAITANCHIVTTSNAVLIGAGGGLVCYAASALLARLEIDDAVDAVPVHLAAGIWGTLAVALLGDASLFPEGHTRVEQFGVQAL
;
A
#
# COMPACT_ATOMS: atom_id res chain seq x y z
N TRP A 1 0.94 1.40 -13.09
CA TRP A 1 1.66 1.79 -11.86
C TRP A 1 3.18 1.88 -12.02
N PHE A 2 3.85 1.01 -12.77
CA PHE A 2 5.30 1.13 -13.00
C PHE A 2 5.75 2.50 -13.51
N GLY A 3 5.08 3.04 -14.52
CA GLY A 3 5.36 4.38 -15.01
C GLY A 3 5.09 5.49 -13.98
N PHE A 4 4.15 5.26 -13.05
CA PHE A 4 3.87 6.20 -11.97
C PHE A 4 5.03 6.20 -10.97
N ASN A 5 5.28 5.08 -10.29
CA ASN A 5 6.31 4.99 -9.25
C ASN A 5 7.73 5.15 -9.81
N GLY A 6 8.06 4.45 -10.90
CA GLY A 6 9.38 4.55 -11.53
C GLY A 6 9.61 5.94 -12.14
N GLY A 7 8.59 6.48 -12.82
CA GLY A 7 8.65 7.80 -13.44
C GLY A 7 8.73 8.95 -12.44
N SER A 8 8.18 8.80 -11.23
CA SER A 8 8.33 9.76 -10.13
C SER A 8 9.78 9.98 -9.67
N THR A 9 10.72 9.13 -10.10
CA THR A 9 12.16 9.37 -9.92
C THR A 9 12.66 10.55 -10.75
N LEU A 10 11.95 10.92 -11.83
CA LEU A 10 12.30 11.99 -12.78
C LEU A 10 13.68 11.83 -13.44
N ALA A 11 14.26 10.64 -13.34
CA ALA A 11 15.55 10.25 -13.90
C ALA A 11 15.57 8.74 -14.15
N LEU A 12 16.37 8.30 -15.11
CA LEU A 12 16.67 6.88 -15.33
C LEU A 12 18.01 6.55 -14.66
N ASN A 13 17.97 6.14 -13.39
CA ASN A 13 19.15 5.82 -12.60
C ASN A 13 19.03 4.43 -11.91
N ALA A 14 20.04 4.07 -11.12
CA ALA A 14 20.13 2.75 -10.49
C ALA A 14 19.04 2.45 -9.45
N SER A 15 18.27 3.44 -8.98
CA SER A 15 17.15 3.19 -8.05
C SER A 15 15.88 2.72 -8.75
N VAL A 16 15.68 3.08 -10.03
CA VAL A 16 14.45 2.78 -10.78
C VAL A 16 14.14 1.28 -10.82
N PRO A 17 15.09 0.36 -11.12
CA PRO A 17 14.79 -1.07 -11.09
C PRO A 17 14.25 -1.57 -9.75
N ASN A 18 14.82 -1.11 -8.63
CA ASN A 18 14.35 -1.48 -7.29
C ASN A 18 12.96 -0.92 -6.99
N ILE A 19 12.67 0.32 -7.38
CA ILE A 19 11.33 0.92 -7.26
C ILE A 19 10.28 0.09 -8.02
N LEU A 20 10.60 -0.37 -9.23
CA LEU A 20 9.71 -1.23 -10.01
C LEU A 20 9.48 -2.59 -9.33
N VAL A 21 10.54 -3.20 -8.79
CA VAL A 21 10.43 -4.45 -8.01
C VAL A 21 9.55 -4.27 -6.77
N HIS A 22 9.76 -3.20 -5.99
CA HIS A 22 8.92 -2.89 -4.82
C HIS A 22 7.45 -2.71 -5.22
N THR A 23 7.20 -2.01 -6.33
CA THR A 23 5.86 -1.80 -6.87
C THR A 23 5.18 -3.13 -7.22
N MET A 24 5.87 -4.04 -7.90
CA MET A 24 5.31 -5.35 -8.28
C MET A 24 5.05 -6.23 -7.07
N LEU A 25 6.00 -6.30 -6.14
CA LEU A 25 5.90 -7.17 -4.97
C LEU A 25 4.82 -6.69 -4.01
N ALA A 26 4.66 -5.39 -3.81
CA ALA A 26 3.59 -4.85 -3.00
C ALA A 26 2.20 -5.15 -3.59
N ALA A 27 2.06 -5.03 -4.91
CA ALA A 27 0.84 -5.40 -5.62
C ALA A 27 0.47 -6.88 -5.40
N ALA A 28 1.43 -7.77 -5.60
CA ALA A 28 1.24 -9.20 -5.40
C ALA A 28 0.90 -9.53 -3.93
N ALA A 29 1.61 -8.93 -2.98
CA ALA A 29 1.39 -9.14 -1.56
C ALA A 29 0.00 -8.65 -1.10
N GLY A 30 -0.44 -7.49 -1.58
CA GLY A 30 -1.78 -6.96 -1.28
C GLY A 30 -2.89 -7.86 -1.83
N GLY A 31 -2.75 -8.33 -3.08
CA GLY A 31 -3.68 -9.27 -3.69
C GLY A 31 -3.77 -10.59 -2.92
N ILE A 32 -2.63 -11.18 -2.57
CA ILE A 32 -2.57 -12.42 -1.79
C ILE A 32 -3.20 -12.22 -0.41
N ALA A 33 -2.81 -11.18 0.32
CA ALA A 33 -3.30 -10.95 1.69
C ALA A 33 -4.81 -10.74 1.75
N ALA A 34 -5.36 -9.89 0.86
CA ALA A 34 -6.80 -9.64 0.79
C ALA A 34 -7.58 -10.90 0.37
N THR A 35 -7.08 -11.64 -0.62
CA THR A 35 -7.72 -12.87 -1.09
C THR A 35 -7.70 -13.96 -0.02
N SER A 36 -6.57 -14.17 0.64
CA SER A 36 -6.44 -15.13 1.73
C SER A 36 -7.40 -14.81 2.88
N LEU A 37 -7.49 -13.54 3.29
CA LEU A 37 -8.42 -13.14 4.33
C LEU A 37 -9.88 -13.34 3.90
N SER A 38 -10.23 -12.91 2.69
CA SER A 38 -11.59 -13.07 2.15
C SER A 38 -11.98 -14.56 2.07
N TRP A 39 -11.07 -15.40 1.57
CA TRP A 39 -11.28 -16.85 1.48
C TRP A 39 -11.48 -17.47 2.88
N MET A 40 -10.63 -17.14 3.85
CA MET A 40 -10.81 -17.62 5.23
C MET A 40 -12.15 -17.21 5.85
N ARG A 41 -12.72 -16.07 5.45
CA ARG A 41 -13.99 -15.55 5.98
C ARG A 41 -15.22 -16.07 5.24
N LYS A 42 -15.14 -16.19 3.91
CA LYS A 42 -16.28 -16.54 3.03
C LYS A 42 -16.29 -18.02 2.62
N GLY A 43 -15.18 -18.75 2.81
CA GLY A 43 -15.04 -20.15 2.43
C GLY A 43 -14.65 -20.39 0.96
N LEU A 44 -14.65 -19.34 0.12
CA LEU A 44 -14.21 -19.38 -1.28
C LEU A 44 -13.40 -18.14 -1.66
N PRO A 45 -12.49 -18.23 -2.64
CA PRO A 45 -11.76 -17.07 -3.14
C PRO A 45 -12.70 -16.08 -3.84
N ASP A 46 -12.44 -14.79 -3.63
CA ASP A 46 -13.23 -13.68 -4.14
C ASP A 46 -12.38 -12.84 -5.10
N VAL A 47 -12.79 -12.78 -6.37
CA VAL A 47 -12.07 -12.09 -7.45
C VAL A 47 -12.03 -10.58 -7.22
N GLN A 48 -13.11 -9.98 -6.72
CA GLN A 48 -13.14 -8.54 -6.44
C GLN A 48 -12.19 -8.21 -5.29
N CYS A 49 -12.15 -9.03 -4.24
CA CYS A 49 -11.16 -8.88 -3.17
C CYS A 49 -9.72 -9.01 -3.68
N ALA A 50 -9.47 -9.92 -4.63
CA ALA A 50 -8.14 -10.08 -5.23
C ALA A 50 -7.72 -8.84 -6.02
N LEU A 51 -8.59 -8.34 -6.90
CA LEU A 51 -8.33 -7.16 -7.72
C LEU A 51 -8.14 -5.91 -6.85
N ASN A 52 -9.03 -5.69 -5.89
CA ASN A 52 -8.93 -4.54 -4.97
C ASN A 52 -7.73 -4.66 -4.04
N GLY A 53 -7.36 -5.88 -3.61
CA GLY A 53 -6.12 -6.12 -2.88
C GLY A 53 -4.85 -5.77 -3.67
N ILE A 54 -4.81 -6.10 -4.96
CA ILE A 54 -3.70 -5.74 -5.86
C ILE A 54 -3.60 -4.21 -5.98
N LEU A 55 -4.72 -3.54 -6.24
CA LEU A 55 -4.77 -2.08 -6.34
C LEU A 55 -4.39 -1.40 -5.02
N ALA A 56 -4.88 -1.90 -3.89
CA ALA A 56 -4.56 -1.37 -2.57
C ALA A 56 -3.08 -1.56 -2.22
N GLY A 57 -2.46 -2.68 -2.61
CA GLY A 57 -1.02 -2.89 -2.47
C GLY A 57 -0.19 -1.90 -3.30
N LEU A 58 -0.64 -1.61 -4.52
CA LEU A 58 -0.04 -0.58 -5.38
C LEU A 58 -0.20 0.83 -4.79
N VAL A 59 -1.38 1.16 -4.26
CA VAL A 59 -1.62 2.42 -3.57
C VAL A 59 -0.70 2.54 -2.36
N ALA A 60 -0.64 1.52 -1.50
CA ALA A 60 0.12 1.54 -0.25
C ALA A 60 1.64 1.75 -0.46
N ILE A 61 2.23 1.21 -1.53
CA ILE A 61 3.66 1.36 -1.80
C ILE A 61 4.00 2.70 -2.47
N THR A 62 3.01 3.42 -3.01
CA THR A 62 3.25 4.61 -3.83
C THR A 62 4.07 5.68 -3.11
N ALA A 63 3.77 5.95 -1.83
CA ALA A 63 4.45 6.98 -1.04
C ALA A 63 5.90 6.61 -0.65
N ASN A 64 6.24 5.32 -0.63
CA ASN A 64 7.43 4.82 0.06
C ASN A 64 8.31 3.87 -0.78
N CYS A 65 7.93 3.59 -2.05
CA CYS A 65 8.63 2.64 -2.92
C CYS A 65 10.13 2.89 -3.13
N HIS A 66 10.62 4.10 -2.88
CA HIS A 66 12.01 4.52 -3.05
C HIS A 66 12.84 4.48 -1.76
N ILE A 67 12.20 4.38 -0.58
CA ILE A 67 12.87 4.48 0.74
C ILE A 67 12.76 3.22 1.58
N VAL A 68 12.15 2.15 1.07
CA VAL A 68 11.95 0.90 1.82
C VAL A 68 12.81 -0.22 1.26
N THR A 69 13.05 -1.24 2.08
CA THR A 69 13.64 -2.49 1.62
C THR A 69 12.61 -3.34 0.86
N THR A 70 13.08 -4.31 0.08
CA THR A 70 12.23 -5.24 -0.66
C THR A 70 11.30 -6.04 0.25
N SER A 71 11.76 -6.45 1.43
CA SER A 71 10.92 -7.14 2.43
C SER A 71 9.84 -6.22 2.98
N ASN A 72 10.18 -4.96 3.27
CA ASN A 72 9.21 -3.98 3.75
C ASN A 72 8.18 -3.65 2.68
N ALA A 73 8.55 -3.63 1.40
CA ALA A 73 7.59 -3.43 0.31
C ALA A 73 6.49 -4.51 0.28
N VAL A 74 6.86 -5.77 0.53
CA VAL A 74 5.91 -6.89 0.67
C VAL A 74 4.98 -6.68 1.87
N LEU A 75 5.53 -6.30 3.03
CA LEU A 75 4.74 -6.05 4.25
C LEU A 75 3.76 -4.88 4.07
N ILE A 76 4.20 -3.80 3.44
CA ILE A 76 3.38 -2.62 3.14
C ILE A 76 2.25 -2.99 2.18
N GLY A 77 2.56 -3.72 1.11
CA GLY A 77 1.57 -4.20 0.16
C GLY A 77 0.51 -5.09 0.80
N ALA A 78 0.94 -6.09 1.59
CA ALA A 78 0.04 -6.96 2.34
C ALA A 78 -0.85 -6.15 3.30
N GLY A 79 -0.27 -5.19 4.04
CA GLY A 79 -1.01 -4.27 4.91
C GLY A 79 -2.06 -3.46 4.13
N GLY A 80 -1.72 -2.97 2.94
CA GLY A 80 -2.65 -2.25 2.07
C GLY A 80 -3.86 -3.09 1.67
N GLY A 81 -3.64 -4.35 1.27
CA GLY A 81 -4.72 -5.28 0.95
C GLY A 81 -5.64 -5.58 2.14
N LEU A 82 -5.07 -5.77 3.35
CA LEU A 82 -5.84 -6.02 4.56
C LEU A 82 -6.65 -4.79 5.01
N VAL A 83 -6.06 -3.59 4.95
CA VAL A 83 -6.71 -2.32 5.25
C VAL A 83 -7.87 -2.07 4.28
N CYS A 84 -7.66 -2.33 2.98
CA CYS A 84 -8.72 -2.23 1.98
C CYS A 84 -9.89 -3.17 2.29
N TYR A 85 -9.62 -4.45 2.60
CA TYR A 85 -10.69 -5.38 2.98
C TYR A 85 -11.47 -4.90 4.22
N ALA A 86 -10.75 -4.45 5.25
CA ALA A 86 -11.36 -3.96 6.48
C ALA A 86 -12.22 -2.70 6.25
N ALA A 87 -11.74 -1.76 5.43
CA ALA A 87 -12.46 -0.55 5.08
C ALA A 87 -13.71 -0.83 4.23
N SER A 88 -13.62 -1.74 3.24
CA SER A 88 -14.79 -2.17 2.45
C SER A 88 -15.85 -2.81 3.35
N ALA A 89 -15.44 -3.70 4.28
CA ALA A 89 -16.34 -4.28 5.26
C ALA A 89 -16.97 -3.24 6.22
N LEU A 90 -16.24 -2.16 6.54
CA LEU A 90 -16.75 -1.05 7.34
C LEU A 90 -17.80 -0.25 6.56
N LEU A 91 -17.54 0.13 5.30
CA LEU A 91 -18.50 0.86 4.48
C LEU A 91 -19.79 0.06 4.27
N ALA A 92 -19.68 -1.24 4.00
CA ALA A 92 -20.83 -2.12 3.90
C ALA A 92 -21.67 -2.15 5.19
N ARG A 93 -21.03 -2.13 6.36
CA ARG A 93 -21.73 -2.05 7.67
C ARG A 93 -22.39 -0.69 7.93
N LEU A 94 -21.87 0.37 7.31
CA LEU A 94 -22.42 1.72 7.39
C LEU A 94 -23.44 2.00 6.28
N GLU A 95 -23.76 0.99 5.45
CA GLU A 95 -24.68 1.11 4.30
C GLU A 95 -24.24 2.19 3.29
N ILE A 96 -22.92 2.40 3.20
CA ILE A 96 -22.32 3.29 2.20
C ILE A 96 -21.99 2.47 0.96
N ASP A 97 -22.70 2.73 -0.13
CA ASP A 97 -22.48 2.09 -1.43
C ASP A 97 -21.33 2.77 -2.18
N ASP A 98 -20.17 2.12 -2.20
CA ASP A 98 -19.02 2.49 -3.01
C ASP A 98 -18.91 1.53 -4.20
N ALA A 99 -19.31 2.01 -5.37
CA ALA A 99 -19.51 1.20 -6.57
C ALA A 99 -18.31 0.31 -6.97
N VAL A 100 -17.09 0.71 -6.59
CA VAL A 100 -15.85 -0.01 -6.98
C VAL A 100 -14.86 -0.20 -5.82
N ASP A 101 -15.27 0.05 -4.58
CA ASP A 101 -14.37 0.17 -3.42
C ASP A 101 -13.26 1.24 -3.63
N ALA A 102 -13.58 2.38 -4.28
CA ALA A 102 -12.61 3.45 -4.49
C ALA A 102 -12.07 4.02 -3.16
N VAL A 103 -12.92 4.18 -2.15
CA VAL A 103 -12.56 4.68 -0.82
C VAL A 103 -11.66 3.67 -0.08
N PRO A 104 -12.01 2.38 0.05
CA PRO A 104 -11.11 1.38 0.62
C PRO A 104 -9.75 1.27 -0.10
N VAL A 105 -9.76 1.23 -1.44
CA VAL A 105 -8.54 1.06 -2.24
C VAL A 105 -7.65 2.29 -2.18
N HIS A 106 -8.20 3.48 -2.39
CA HIS A 106 -7.39 4.69 -2.54
C HIS A 106 -7.21 5.46 -1.24
N LEU A 107 -8.30 5.71 -0.49
CA LEU A 107 -8.22 6.48 0.75
C LEU A 107 -7.61 5.63 1.87
N ALA A 108 -8.21 4.48 2.18
CA ALA A 108 -7.77 3.71 3.34
C ALA A 108 -6.38 3.11 3.15
N ALA A 109 -6.11 2.46 2.01
CA ALA A 109 -4.77 1.96 1.73
C ALA A 109 -3.74 3.09 1.49
N GLY A 110 -4.19 4.25 1.00
CA GLY A 110 -3.37 5.45 0.88
C GLY A 110 -2.92 5.99 2.23
N ILE A 111 -3.83 6.14 3.18
CA ILE A 111 -3.50 6.50 4.57
C ILE A 111 -2.48 5.52 5.14
N TRP A 112 -2.72 4.21 5.00
CA TRP A 112 -1.76 3.19 5.43
C TRP A 112 -0.37 3.38 4.80
N GLY A 113 -0.30 3.52 3.47
CA GLY A 113 0.95 3.71 2.74
C GLY A 113 1.71 4.98 3.14
N THR A 114 0.98 6.07 3.37
CA THR A 114 1.53 7.36 3.81
C THR A 114 2.11 7.26 5.21
N LEU A 115 1.43 6.59 6.15
CA LEU A 115 1.97 6.36 7.49
C LEU A 115 3.15 5.36 7.47
N ALA A 116 3.12 4.38 6.57
CA ALA A 116 4.18 3.38 6.42
C ALA A 116 5.53 3.98 6.01
N VAL A 117 5.57 5.18 5.41
CA VAL A 117 6.79 5.97 5.17
C VAL A 117 7.61 6.08 6.46
N ALA A 118 6.98 6.54 7.55
CA ALA A 118 7.67 6.76 8.82
C ALA A 118 7.99 5.44 9.55
N LEU A 119 7.10 4.46 9.43
CA LEU A 119 7.20 3.18 10.14
C LEU A 119 8.28 2.26 9.56
N LEU A 120 8.39 2.19 8.23
CA LEU A 120 9.16 1.16 7.53
C LEU A 120 10.19 1.73 6.53
N GLY A 121 10.17 3.04 6.27
CA GLY A 121 11.19 3.73 5.50
C GLY A 121 12.56 3.76 6.18
N ASP A 122 13.60 3.88 5.38
CA ASP A 122 14.96 4.15 5.84
C ASP A 122 15.03 5.54 6.46
N ALA A 123 15.26 5.59 7.77
CA ALA A 123 15.29 6.83 8.53
C ALA A 123 16.45 7.76 8.14
N SER A 124 17.52 7.23 7.51
CA SER A 124 18.62 8.04 7.01
C SER A 124 18.22 8.94 5.83
N LEU A 125 17.09 8.64 5.19
CA LEU A 125 16.53 9.39 4.07
C LEU A 125 15.41 10.35 4.49
N PHE A 126 15.10 10.44 5.79
CA PHE A 126 14.05 11.36 6.25
C PHE A 126 14.51 12.82 6.14
N PRO A 127 13.59 13.74 5.77
CA PRO A 127 13.89 15.17 5.73
C PRO A 127 14.44 15.66 7.07
N GLU A 128 15.41 16.58 7.01
CA GLU A 128 15.91 17.33 8.18
C GLU A 128 16.44 16.44 9.33
N GLY A 129 16.73 15.17 9.07
CA GLY A 129 17.17 14.22 10.10
C GLY A 129 16.08 13.84 11.10
N HIS A 130 14.80 13.96 10.71
CA HIS A 130 13.68 13.59 11.56
C HIS A 130 13.83 12.18 12.16
N THR A 131 13.45 12.04 13.42
CA THR A 131 13.19 10.74 14.02
C THR A 131 11.96 10.09 13.40
N ARG A 132 11.77 8.78 13.60
CA ARG A 132 10.56 8.08 13.14
C ARG A 132 9.27 8.67 13.71
N VAL A 133 9.30 9.18 14.94
CA VAL A 133 8.11 9.76 15.60
C VAL A 133 7.76 11.10 14.97
N GLU A 134 8.75 11.96 14.73
CA GLU A 134 8.55 13.23 14.03
C GLU A 134 8.06 13.00 12.60
N GLN A 135 8.69 12.08 11.86
CA GLN A 135 8.24 11.74 10.52
C GLN A 135 6.82 11.18 10.54
N PHE A 136 6.46 10.35 11.52
CA PHE A 136 5.09 9.85 11.65
C PHE A 136 4.09 10.99 11.86
N GLY A 137 4.43 11.96 12.72
CA GLY A 137 3.63 13.17 12.91
C GLY A 137 3.44 13.98 11.63
N VAL A 138 4.50 14.14 10.83
CA VAL A 138 4.43 14.82 9.52
C VAL A 138 3.54 14.06 8.54
N GLN A 139 3.65 12.72 8.47
CA GLN A 139 2.82 11.91 7.57
C GLN A 139 1.34 11.87 7.98
N ALA A 140 1.02 12.16 9.25
CA ALA A 140 -0.33 12.11 9.80
C ALA A 140 -1.06 13.47 9.76
N LEU A 141 -0.35 14.57 9.49
CA LEU A 141 -0.88 15.93 9.38
C LEU A 141 -1.49 16.17 8.00
#